data_AF-A0A5T1TZP0-F1
#
_entry.id   AF-A0A5T1TZP0-F1
#
_cell.length_a   1.000
_cell.length_b   1.000
_cell.length_c   1.000
_cell.angle_alpha   90.00
_cell.angle_beta   90.00
_cell.angle_gamma   90.00
#
_symmetry.space_group_name_H-M   'P 1'
#
loop_
_entity.id
_entity.type
_entity.pdbx_description
1 polymer ?
#
loop_
_entity_poly.entity_id
_entity_poly.type
_entity_poly.pdbx_seq_one_letter_code
_entity_poly.pdbx_strand_id
1 'polypeptide(L)'
;MFKKVCNTLGMSRAELAEKLGLSKTTIDSWSDSSRISKTAKVALELMLENHNLRSIIKNFQDGFASLNLYNLGDNTMNNIFSQDNDDLIDRINHIFNELKLSEITCSRAMGESNYVKINQILNFKMYPDFDFLEKFALTFKINHDWLLTGEGSPFANDFIKSNFNSQFIKEAEEFDRIYIVTCKNNLDHTRIIVTN
;
A
#
# COMPACT_ATOMS: atom_id res chain seq x y z
N MET A 1 -6.42 -11.73 44.69
CA MET A 1 -5.70 -11.17 43.52
C MET A 1 -5.17 -12.28 42.61
N PHE A 2 -4.16 -13.08 43.00
CA PHE A 2 -3.61 -14.14 42.12
C PHE A 2 -4.66 -15.16 41.64
N LYS A 3 -5.61 -15.56 42.51
CA LYS A 3 -6.74 -16.42 42.11
C LYS A 3 -7.59 -15.82 40.98
N LYS A 4 -7.82 -14.50 41.02
CA LYS A 4 -8.56 -13.77 39.98
C LYS A 4 -7.81 -13.84 38.64
N VAL A 5 -6.49 -13.65 38.67
CA VAL A 5 -5.60 -13.78 37.50
C VAL A 5 -5.69 -15.19 36.92
N CYS A 6 -5.44 -16.23 37.74
CA CYS A 6 -5.55 -17.63 37.33
C CYS A 6 -6.92 -17.94 36.68
N ASN A 7 -8.01 -17.55 37.33
CA ASN A 7 -9.36 -17.80 36.82
C ASN A 7 -9.66 -17.04 35.52
N THR A 8 -9.27 -15.76 35.43
CA THR A 8 -9.56 -14.90 34.27
C THR A 8 -8.78 -15.36 33.04
N LEU A 9 -7.53 -15.76 33.22
CA LEU A 9 -6.65 -16.19 32.14
C LEU A 9 -6.71 -17.71 31.89
N GLY A 10 -7.53 -18.46 32.64
CA GLY A 10 -7.63 -19.91 32.50
C GLY A 10 -6.33 -20.67 32.77
N MET A 11 -5.47 -20.15 33.65
CA MET A 11 -4.15 -20.72 33.94
C MET A 11 -4.03 -21.28 35.35
N SER A 12 -3.19 -22.30 35.49
CA SER A 12 -2.78 -22.89 36.75
C SER A 12 -1.81 -21.97 37.52
N ARG A 13 -1.61 -22.28 38.80
CA ARG A 13 -0.61 -21.59 39.64
C ARG A 13 0.82 -21.85 39.17
N ALA A 14 1.08 -23.01 38.57
CA ALA A 14 2.40 -23.35 38.05
C ALA A 14 2.74 -22.49 36.83
N GLU A 15 1.79 -22.33 35.91
CA GLU A 15 1.94 -21.46 34.73
C GLU A 15 2.07 -19.98 35.13
N LEU A 16 1.33 -19.54 36.16
CA LEU A 16 1.50 -18.18 36.70
C LEU A 16 2.90 -17.99 37.30
N ALA A 17 3.41 -19.00 38.02
CA ALA A 17 4.76 -18.96 38.58
C ALA A 17 5.82 -18.82 37.49
N GLU A 18 5.72 -19.65 36.44
CA GLU A 18 6.60 -19.63 35.28
C GLU A 18 6.57 -18.26 34.58
N LYS A 19 5.38 -17.71 34.31
CA LYS A 19 5.24 -16.39 33.68
C LYS A 19 5.84 -15.25 34.50
N LEU A 20 5.85 -15.37 35.82
CA LEU A 20 6.41 -14.37 36.71
C LEU A 20 7.89 -14.63 37.05
N GLY A 21 8.48 -15.72 36.56
CA GLY A 21 9.85 -16.12 36.92
C GLY A 21 10.00 -16.49 38.40
N LEU A 22 8.94 -16.99 39.02
CA LEU A 22 8.87 -17.34 40.44
C LEU A 22 8.72 -18.86 40.63
N SER A 23 9.05 -19.34 41.82
CA SER A 23 8.74 -20.72 42.18
C SER A 23 7.25 -20.91 42.44
N LYS A 24 6.72 -22.10 42.13
CA LYS A 24 5.33 -22.48 42.47
C LYS A 24 5.05 -22.31 43.97
N THR A 25 6.02 -22.64 44.82
CA THR A 25 5.92 -22.48 46.28
C THR A 25 5.71 -21.03 46.70
N THR A 26 6.33 -20.08 46.00
CA THR A 26 6.12 -18.64 46.22
C THR A 26 4.67 -18.25 45.92
N ILE A 27 4.12 -18.72 44.80
CA ILE A 27 2.71 -18.49 44.44
C ILE A 27 1.75 -19.16 45.44
N ASP A 28 2.05 -20.37 45.91
CA ASP A 28 1.20 -21.06 46.88
C ASP A 28 1.13 -20.31 48.22
N SER A 29 2.23 -19.66 48.62
CA SER A 29 2.28 -18.80 49.80
C SER A 29 1.37 -17.55 49.70
N TRP A 30 1.00 -17.13 48.50
CA TRP A 30 0.10 -15.99 48.25
C TRP A 30 -1.37 -16.27 48.57
N SER A 31 -1.67 -17.48 49.04
CA SER A 31 -2.94 -17.76 49.74
C SER A 31 -3.17 -16.75 50.87
N ASP A 32 -2.10 -16.30 51.51
CA ASP A 32 -2.08 -15.11 52.37
C ASP A 32 -1.71 -13.87 51.52
N SER A 33 -2.67 -12.95 51.36
CA SER A 33 -2.51 -11.76 50.51
C SER A 33 -1.48 -10.74 51.01
N SER A 34 -1.09 -10.81 52.30
CA SER A 34 -0.04 -9.98 52.88
C SER A 34 1.36 -10.34 52.36
N ARG A 35 1.53 -11.58 51.89
CA ARG A 35 2.80 -12.12 51.37
C ARG A 35 3.07 -11.77 49.90
N ILE A 36 2.10 -11.15 49.23
CA ILE A 36 2.27 -10.69 47.85
C ILE A 36 3.02 -9.35 47.87
N SER A 37 4.22 -9.31 47.29
CA SER A 37 5.00 -8.08 47.18
C SER A 37 4.24 -7.02 46.36
N LYS A 38 4.53 -5.74 46.61
CA LYS A 38 3.92 -4.62 45.86
C LYS A 38 4.15 -4.77 44.35
N THR A 39 5.38 -5.13 43.95
CA THR A 39 5.74 -5.37 42.55
C THR A 39 4.94 -6.51 41.93
N ALA A 40 4.77 -7.62 42.66
CA ALA A 40 3.96 -8.73 42.18
C ALA A 40 2.47 -8.35 42.04
N LYS A 41 1.94 -7.49 42.92
CA LYS A 41 0.57 -6.97 42.78
C LYS A 41 0.42 -6.17 41.48
N VAL A 42 1.34 -5.23 41.21
CA VAL A 42 1.32 -4.44 39.96
C VAL A 42 1.41 -5.36 38.73
N ALA A 43 2.28 -6.36 38.75
CA ALA A 43 2.39 -7.32 37.64
C ALA A 43 1.08 -8.10 37.42
N LEU A 44 0.42 -8.56 38.49
CA LEU A 44 -0.87 -9.25 38.41
C LEU A 44 -2.00 -8.34 37.91
N GLU A 45 -1.99 -7.07 38.27
CA GLU A 45 -2.90 -6.04 37.74
C GLU A 45 -2.70 -5.84 36.23
N LEU A 46 -1.44 -5.63 35.80
CA LEU A 46 -1.09 -5.48 34.39
C LEU A 46 -1.49 -6.70 33.56
N MET A 47 -1.40 -7.92 34.10
CA MET A 47 -1.88 -9.13 33.43
C MET A 47 -3.39 -9.10 33.18
N LEU A 48 -4.19 -8.64 34.14
CA LEU A 48 -5.64 -8.50 33.98
C LEU A 48 -6.01 -7.40 32.98
N GLU A 49 -5.33 -6.26 33.06
CA GLU A 49 -5.55 -5.16 32.13
C GLU A 49 -5.16 -5.56 30.70
N ASN A 50 -4.03 -6.23 30.51
CA ASN A 50 -3.60 -6.73 29.20
C ASN A 50 -4.61 -7.72 28.61
N HIS A 51 -5.17 -8.62 29.44
CA HIS A 51 -6.22 -9.53 29.00
C HIS A 51 -7.48 -8.78 28.55
N ASN A 52 -7.91 -7.77 29.32
CA ASN A 52 -9.06 -6.94 28.97
C ASN A 52 -8.82 -6.18 27.65
N LEU A 53 -7.65 -5.56 27.48
CA LEU A 53 -7.27 -4.87 26.25
C LEU A 53 -7.28 -5.81 25.04
N ARG A 54 -6.74 -7.03 25.18
CA ARG A 54 -6.80 -8.06 24.13
C ARG A 54 -8.23 -8.47 23.79
N SER A 55 -9.10 -8.58 24.79
CA SER A 55 -10.53 -8.88 24.56
C SER A 55 -11.23 -7.75 23.80
N ILE A 56 -10.94 -6.49 24.12
CA ILE A 56 -11.48 -5.33 23.41
C ILE A 56 -11.03 -5.35 21.94
N ILE A 57 -9.73 -5.56 21.69
CA ILE A 57 -9.18 -5.67 20.33
C ILE A 57 -9.88 -6.78 19.55
N LYS A 58 -10.05 -7.97 20.16
CA LYS A 58 -10.75 -9.08 19.52
C LYS A 58 -12.20 -8.72 19.18
N ASN A 59 -12.93 -8.10 20.11
CA ASN A 59 -14.31 -7.66 19.85
C ASN A 59 -14.38 -6.66 18.68
N PHE A 60 -13.40 -5.75 18.57
CA PHE A 60 -13.31 -4.86 17.42
C PHE A 60 -13.01 -5.60 16.11
N GLN A 61 -12.09 -6.56 16.12
CA GLN A 61 -11.77 -7.40 14.96
C GLN A 61 -12.98 -8.23 14.51
N ASP A 62 -13.69 -8.85 15.45
CA ASP A 62 -14.89 -9.64 15.18
C ASP A 62 -16.02 -8.76 14.64
N GLY A 63 -16.18 -7.55 15.19
CA GLY A 63 -17.10 -6.53 14.69
C GLY A 63 -16.75 -6.08 13.27
N PHE A 64 -15.48 -5.82 12.99
CA PHE A 64 -15.00 -5.44 11.66
C PHE A 64 -15.18 -6.57 10.64
N ALA A 65 -14.88 -7.82 11.02
CA ALA A 65 -15.13 -9.00 10.18
C ALA A 65 -16.62 -9.16 9.87
N SER A 66 -17.49 -8.92 10.85
CA SER A 66 -18.94 -8.95 10.68
C SER A 66 -19.43 -7.85 9.74
N LEU A 67 -18.88 -6.63 9.86
CA LEU A 67 -19.15 -5.53 8.94
C LEU A 67 -18.65 -5.84 7.52
N ASN A 68 -17.48 -6.46 7.37
CA ASN A 68 -16.97 -6.87 6.06
C ASN A 68 -17.83 -7.97 5.42
N LEU A 69 -18.33 -8.92 6.22
CA LEU A 69 -19.25 -9.95 5.74
C LEU A 69 -20.59 -9.34 5.31
N TYR A 70 -21.12 -8.39 6.09
CA TYR A 70 -22.31 -7.62 5.71
C TYR A 70 -22.07 -6.80 4.43
N ASN A 71 -20.91 -6.15 4.33
CA ASN A 71 -20.50 -5.42 3.14
C ASN A 71 -20.34 -6.34 1.92
N LEU A 72 -19.94 -7.60 2.07
CA LEU A 72 -19.85 -8.54 0.95
C LEU A 72 -21.24 -8.90 0.38
N GLY A 73 -22.30 -8.80 1.18
CA GLY A 73 -23.69 -9.05 0.76
C GLY A 73 -24.32 -7.92 -0.06
N ASP A 74 -23.87 -6.68 0.11
CA ASP A 74 -24.44 -5.49 -0.55
C ASP A 74 -23.45 -4.73 -1.48
N ASN A 75 -22.15 -5.07 -1.52
CA ASN A 75 -21.11 -4.28 -2.20
C ASN A 75 -20.37 -4.97 -3.35
N THR A 76 -21.04 -5.76 -4.19
CA THR A 76 -20.42 -6.21 -5.45
C THR A 76 -20.05 -5.02 -6.35
N MET A 77 -20.68 -3.85 -6.17
CA MET A 77 -20.33 -2.61 -6.89
C MET A 77 -19.13 -1.87 -6.26
N ASN A 78 -19.03 -1.74 -4.94
CA ASN A 78 -17.97 -0.90 -4.32
C ASN A 78 -16.59 -1.58 -4.27
N ASN A 79 -16.52 -2.92 -4.27
CA ASN A 79 -15.25 -3.65 -4.37
C ASN A 79 -14.60 -3.52 -5.76
N ILE A 80 -15.41 -3.39 -6.83
CA ILE A 80 -14.90 -3.14 -8.18
C ILE A 80 -14.31 -1.72 -8.23
N PHE A 81 -15.04 -0.71 -7.74
CA PHE A 81 -14.55 0.67 -7.71
C PHE A 81 -13.30 0.86 -6.84
N SER A 82 -13.12 0.13 -5.73
CA SER A 82 -11.89 0.23 -4.94
C SER A 82 -10.70 -0.43 -5.64
N GLN A 83 -10.91 -1.56 -6.31
CA GLN A 83 -9.84 -2.26 -7.03
C GLN A 83 -9.41 -1.48 -8.28
N ASP A 84 -10.35 -0.96 -9.08
CA ASP A 84 -10.05 -0.15 -10.27
C ASP A 84 -9.25 1.12 -9.91
N ASN A 85 -9.55 1.69 -8.75
CA ASN A 85 -8.89 2.87 -8.22
C ASN A 85 -7.49 2.57 -7.69
N ASP A 86 -7.32 1.46 -6.96
CA ASP A 86 -6.00 1.02 -6.51
C ASP A 86 -5.10 0.69 -7.71
N ASP A 87 -5.67 0.02 -8.72
CA ASP A 87 -5.00 -0.31 -9.97
C ASP A 87 -4.62 0.96 -10.77
N LEU A 88 -5.44 2.03 -10.74
CA LEU A 88 -5.13 3.32 -11.37
C LEU A 88 -3.92 3.99 -10.71
N ILE A 89 -3.88 4.04 -9.37
CA ILE A 89 -2.75 4.63 -8.65
C ILE A 89 -1.48 3.81 -8.88
N ASP A 90 -1.59 2.48 -8.94
CA ASP A 90 -0.47 1.60 -9.28
C ASP A 90 0.06 1.86 -10.70
N ARG A 91 -0.81 2.10 -11.67
CA ARG A 91 -0.41 2.51 -13.03
C ARG A 91 0.28 3.87 -13.04
N ILE A 92 -0.19 4.84 -12.27
CA ILE A 92 0.48 6.14 -12.13
C ILE A 92 1.88 5.94 -11.50
N ASN A 93 1.99 5.15 -10.44
CA ASN A 93 3.26 4.82 -9.80
C ASN A 93 4.22 4.09 -10.74
N HIS A 94 3.72 3.21 -11.61
CA HIS A 94 4.50 2.55 -12.64
C HIS A 94 5.16 3.58 -13.58
N ILE A 95 4.42 4.59 -14.04
CA ILE A 95 4.96 5.67 -14.88
C ILE A 95 6.03 6.48 -14.14
N PHE A 96 5.82 6.79 -12.86
CA PHE A 96 6.82 7.50 -12.05
C PHE A 96 8.14 6.74 -11.96
N ASN A 97 8.09 5.41 -11.81
CA ASN A 97 9.27 4.56 -11.75
C ASN A 97 9.97 4.45 -13.12
N GLU A 98 9.23 4.23 -14.20
CA GLU A 98 9.77 4.10 -15.56
C GLU A 98 10.47 5.39 -16.01
N LEU A 99 9.82 6.54 -15.80
CA LEU A 99 10.35 7.85 -16.19
C LEU A 99 11.29 8.46 -15.13
N LYS A 100 11.50 7.78 -14.00
CA LYS A 100 12.29 8.26 -12.84
C LYS A 100 11.86 9.65 -12.39
N LEU A 101 10.55 9.88 -12.33
CA LEU A 101 9.97 11.16 -11.92
C LEU A 101 9.96 11.28 -10.39
N SER A 102 10.11 12.51 -9.91
CA SER A 102 9.69 12.91 -8.57
C SER A 102 8.40 13.73 -8.65
N GLU A 103 7.71 13.90 -7.53
CA GLU A 103 6.50 14.72 -7.47
C GLU A 103 6.78 16.16 -7.90
N ILE A 104 7.98 16.67 -7.64
CA ILE A 104 8.42 18.01 -8.03
C ILE A 104 8.61 18.11 -9.55
N THR A 105 9.29 17.12 -10.16
CA THR A 105 9.51 17.14 -11.62
C THR A 105 8.20 16.93 -12.36
N CYS A 106 7.30 16.10 -11.82
CA CYS A 106 5.96 15.90 -12.35
C CYS A 106 5.12 17.18 -12.28
N SER A 107 5.04 17.81 -11.10
CA SER A 107 4.31 19.08 -10.90
C SER A 107 4.79 20.15 -11.88
N ARG A 108 6.11 20.31 -12.02
CA ARG A 108 6.70 21.29 -12.93
C ARG A 108 6.38 21.00 -14.39
N ALA A 109 6.47 19.74 -14.81
CA ALA A 109 6.18 19.34 -16.19
C ALA A 109 4.70 19.52 -16.57
N MET A 110 3.79 19.30 -15.61
CA MET A 110 2.35 19.53 -15.80
C MET A 110 1.94 21.00 -15.70
N GLY A 111 2.86 21.92 -15.37
CA GLY A 111 2.55 23.32 -15.11
C GLY A 111 1.79 23.56 -13.80
N GLU A 112 1.73 22.56 -12.92
CA GLU A 112 1.09 22.63 -11.62
C GLU A 112 2.08 23.23 -10.61
N SER A 113 1.67 24.24 -9.87
CA SER A 113 2.51 24.87 -8.85
C SER A 113 2.61 24.08 -7.54
N ASN A 114 1.78 23.03 -7.39
CA ASN A 114 1.61 22.32 -6.13
C ASN A 114 1.83 20.80 -6.24
N TYR A 115 3.03 20.37 -5.88
CA TYR A 115 3.39 18.95 -5.81
C TYR A 115 2.68 18.19 -4.67
N VAL A 116 2.04 18.89 -3.71
CA VAL A 116 1.30 18.25 -2.61
C VAL A 116 0.11 17.46 -3.14
N LYS A 117 -0.59 17.97 -4.16
CA LYS A 117 -1.69 17.23 -4.83
C LYS A 117 -1.19 15.88 -5.36
N ILE A 118 -0.04 15.89 -6.02
CA ILE A 118 0.60 14.71 -6.59
C ILE A 118 1.03 13.74 -5.48
N ASN A 119 1.69 14.23 -4.43
CA ASN A 119 2.10 13.39 -3.31
C ASN A 119 0.90 12.75 -2.58
N GLN A 120 -0.22 13.46 -2.46
CA GLN A 120 -1.46 12.90 -1.90
C GLN A 120 -2.04 11.80 -2.79
N ILE A 121 -1.99 11.97 -4.11
CA ILE A 121 -2.43 10.96 -5.09
C ILE A 121 -1.59 9.68 -4.98
N LEU A 122 -0.26 9.80 -5.05
CA LEU A 122 0.64 8.63 -5.00
C LEU A 122 0.57 7.85 -3.69
N ASN A 123 0.20 8.52 -2.59
CA ASN A 123 0.05 7.91 -1.26
C ASN A 123 -1.40 7.50 -0.95
N PHE A 124 -2.27 7.37 -1.95
CA PHE A 124 -3.67 6.94 -1.79
C PHE A 124 -4.49 7.84 -0.83
N LYS A 125 -4.08 9.10 -0.63
CA LYS A 125 -4.78 10.08 0.21
C LYS A 125 -5.76 10.95 -0.57
N MET A 126 -5.65 10.97 -1.89
CA MET A 126 -6.49 11.75 -2.79
C MET A 126 -6.64 11.01 -4.11
N TYR A 127 -7.84 11.03 -4.69
CA TYR A 127 -8.04 10.52 -6.03
C TYR A 127 -7.65 11.57 -7.09
N PRO A 128 -7.00 11.15 -8.18
CA PRO A 128 -6.74 12.03 -9.31
C PRO A 128 -8.07 12.43 -9.96
N ASP A 129 -8.24 13.73 -10.22
CA ASP A 129 -9.37 14.23 -10.99
C ASP A 129 -9.13 14.08 -12.51
N PHE A 130 -10.20 14.20 -13.31
CA PHE A 130 -10.11 14.05 -14.77
C PHE A 130 -9.11 15.03 -15.40
N ASP A 131 -9.05 16.27 -14.91
CA ASP A 131 -8.09 17.28 -15.39
C ASP A 131 -6.64 16.87 -15.13
N PHE A 132 -6.35 16.31 -13.94
CA PHE A 132 -5.04 15.74 -13.66
C PHE A 132 -4.72 14.58 -14.60
N LEU A 133 -5.64 13.62 -14.79
CA LEU A 133 -5.39 12.44 -15.62
C LEU A 133 -5.13 12.82 -17.08
N GLU A 134 -5.92 13.75 -17.63
CA GLU A 134 -5.77 14.23 -18.99
C GLU A 134 -4.45 14.97 -19.19
N LYS A 135 -4.13 15.93 -18.30
CA LYS A 135 -2.83 16.62 -18.34
C LYS A 135 -1.66 15.66 -18.17
N PHE A 136 -1.75 14.74 -17.20
CA PHE A 136 -0.69 13.77 -16.93
C PHE A 136 -0.44 12.90 -18.16
N ALA A 137 -1.50 12.39 -18.79
CA ALA A 137 -1.39 11.59 -19.99
C ALA A 137 -0.79 12.39 -21.16
N LEU A 138 -1.24 13.62 -21.37
CA LEU A 138 -0.73 14.49 -22.44
C LEU A 138 0.74 14.88 -22.23
N THR A 139 1.11 15.26 -21.01
CA THR A 139 2.48 15.69 -20.66
C THR A 139 3.49 14.57 -20.84
N PHE A 140 3.16 13.36 -20.41
CA PHE A 140 4.08 12.21 -20.45
C PHE A 140 3.83 11.25 -21.61
N LYS A 141 2.96 11.62 -22.56
CA LYS A 141 2.59 10.80 -23.72
C LYS A 141 2.11 9.39 -23.33
N ILE A 142 1.32 9.31 -22.25
CA ILE A 142 0.72 8.07 -21.76
C ILE A 142 -0.52 7.77 -22.58
N ASN A 143 -0.74 6.49 -22.85
CA ASN A 143 -1.98 6.03 -23.43
C ASN A 143 -3.12 6.18 -22.41
N HIS A 144 -4.09 7.03 -22.73
CA HIS A 144 -5.20 7.34 -21.84
C HIS A 144 -6.07 6.11 -21.55
N ASP A 145 -6.28 5.24 -22.54
CA ASP A 145 -7.06 4.02 -22.36
C ASP A 145 -6.35 3.04 -21.43
N TRP A 146 -5.03 2.89 -21.60
CA TRP A 146 -4.22 2.07 -20.68
C TRP A 146 -4.21 2.65 -19.27
N LEU A 147 -4.11 3.97 -19.12
CA LEU A 147 -4.10 4.62 -17.81
C LEU A 147 -5.39 4.33 -17.04
N LEU A 148 -6.54 4.39 -17.71
CA LEU A 148 -7.84 4.19 -17.09
C LEU A 148 -8.21 2.72 -16.90
N THR A 149 -7.91 1.86 -17.88
CA THR A 149 -8.41 0.47 -17.93
C THR A 149 -7.35 -0.57 -17.64
N GLY A 150 -6.06 -0.21 -17.75
CA GLY A 150 -4.94 -1.15 -17.73
C GLY A 150 -4.76 -1.95 -19.03
N GLU A 151 -5.63 -1.79 -20.03
CA GLU A 151 -5.52 -2.50 -21.30
C GLU A 151 -4.56 -1.82 -22.27
N GLY A 152 -3.72 -2.62 -22.96
CA GLY A 152 -2.77 -2.12 -23.95
C GLY A 152 -1.40 -1.75 -23.36
N SER A 153 -0.71 -0.77 -23.97
CA SER A 153 0.63 -0.35 -23.57
C SER A 153 0.64 1.01 -22.85
N PRO A 154 1.51 1.22 -21.83
CA PRO A 154 1.54 2.44 -21.03
C PRO A 154 1.79 3.72 -21.81
N PHE A 155 2.71 3.66 -22.76
CA PHE A 155 3.05 4.82 -23.57
C PHE A 155 2.23 4.77 -24.86
N ALA A 156 1.56 5.88 -25.17
CA ALA A 156 1.04 6.16 -26.49
C ALA A 156 2.21 6.57 -27.38
N ASN A 157 3.15 5.65 -27.57
CA ASN A 157 4.04 5.77 -28.70
C ASN A 157 3.17 5.41 -29.90
N ASP A 158 2.76 6.43 -30.64
CA ASP A 158 2.72 6.29 -32.09
C ASP A 158 4.17 6.04 -32.53
N PHE A 159 4.66 4.83 -32.23
CA PHE A 159 5.79 4.27 -32.94
C PHE A 159 5.47 4.43 -34.40
N ILE A 160 6.44 4.84 -35.19
CA ILE A 160 6.26 5.04 -36.61
C ILE A 160 5.58 3.79 -37.21
N LYS A 161 4.27 3.86 -37.48
CA LYS A 161 3.44 2.71 -37.94
C LYS A 161 3.48 2.69 -39.45
N SER A 162 4.69 2.77 -39.98
CA SER A 162 4.92 2.93 -41.40
C SER A 162 5.35 1.62 -42.00
N ASN A 163 4.46 1.03 -42.79
CA ASN A 163 4.81 -0.11 -43.64
C ASN A 163 5.68 0.33 -44.84
N PHE A 164 5.78 1.65 -45.07
CA PHE A 164 6.51 2.24 -46.18
C PHE A 164 7.40 3.39 -45.72
N ASN A 165 8.59 3.50 -46.33
CA ASN A 165 9.59 4.52 -45.98
C ASN A 165 9.07 5.96 -46.15
N SER A 166 8.16 6.20 -47.10
CA SER A 166 7.54 7.50 -47.32
C SER A 166 6.59 7.95 -46.20
N GLN A 167 5.94 7.01 -45.51
CA GLN A 167 5.15 7.29 -44.31
C GLN A 167 6.08 7.55 -43.13
N PHE A 168 7.17 6.76 -43.02
CA PHE A 168 8.15 6.89 -41.95
C PHE A 168 8.80 8.27 -41.98
N ILE A 169 9.19 8.75 -43.15
CA ILE A 169 9.86 10.05 -43.29
C ILE A 169 8.96 11.18 -42.79
N LYS A 170 7.64 11.12 -43.05
CA LYS A 170 6.68 12.12 -42.55
C LYS A 170 6.49 12.05 -41.05
N GLU A 171 6.37 10.85 -40.49
CA GLU A 171 6.21 10.64 -39.04
C GLU A 171 7.51 10.96 -38.28
N ALA A 172 8.67 10.80 -38.92
CA ALA A 172 9.98 11.10 -38.36
C ALA A 172 10.34 12.59 -38.36
N GLU A 173 9.64 13.43 -39.13
CA GLU A 173 9.86 14.89 -39.15
C GLU A 173 9.57 15.57 -37.80
N GLU A 174 8.79 14.92 -36.92
CA GLU A 174 8.49 15.42 -35.58
C GLU A 174 9.68 15.30 -34.60
N PHE A 175 10.76 14.63 -35.02
CA PHE A 175 11.88 14.30 -34.15
C PHE A 175 13.20 14.80 -34.74
N ASP A 176 13.98 15.51 -33.92
CA ASP A 176 15.30 16.02 -34.33
C ASP A 176 16.28 14.87 -34.63
N ARG A 177 16.27 13.81 -33.82
CA ARG A 177 17.06 12.59 -34.05
C ARG A 177 16.38 11.33 -33.50
N ILE A 178 16.52 10.23 -34.26
CA ILE A 178 16.08 8.88 -33.88
C ILE A 178 17.31 7.96 -33.80
N TYR A 179 17.48 7.28 -32.68
CA TYR A 179 18.56 6.32 -32.43
C TYR A 179 17.98 4.91 -32.23
N ILE A 180 18.53 3.93 -32.94
CA ILE A 180 18.25 2.51 -32.70
C ILE A 180 19.43 1.93 -31.94
N VAL A 181 19.29 1.75 -30.63
CA VAL A 181 20.33 1.19 -29.77
C VAL A 181 20.16 -0.32 -29.71
N THR A 182 20.99 -1.03 -30.47
CA THR A 182 21.04 -2.49 -30.48
C THR A 182 22.02 -2.98 -29.41
N CYS A 183 21.55 -3.84 -28.51
CA CYS A 183 22.41 -4.39 -27.47
C CYS A 183 23.19 -5.60 -28.01
N LYS A 184 24.52 -5.54 -28.01
CA LYS A 184 25.38 -6.61 -28.56
C LYS A 184 25.37 -7.91 -27.74
N ASN A 185 24.89 -7.86 -26.49
CA ASN A 185 25.00 -8.96 -25.52
C ASN A 185 23.65 -9.62 -25.17
N ASN A 186 22.53 -9.23 -25.82
CA ASN A 186 21.17 -9.71 -25.54
C ASN A 186 20.69 -9.58 -24.07
N LEU A 187 21.38 -8.80 -23.24
CA LEU A 187 21.00 -8.61 -21.83
C LEU A 187 19.96 -7.50 -21.65
N ASP A 188 19.91 -6.53 -22.57
CA ASP A 188 18.88 -5.51 -22.65
C ASP A 188 18.10 -5.64 -23.97
N HIS A 189 16.79 -5.34 -23.94
CA HIS A 189 16.00 -5.17 -25.15
C HIS A 189 16.57 -4.04 -26.02
N THR A 190 16.54 -4.19 -27.35
CA THR A 190 16.84 -3.09 -28.28
C THR A 190 15.93 -1.90 -27.97
N ARG A 191 16.52 -0.73 -27.72
CA ARG A 191 15.77 0.49 -27.39
C ARG A 191 15.84 1.46 -28.55
N ILE A 192 14.70 2.03 -28.92
CA ILE A 192 14.64 3.17 -29.81
C ILE A 192 14.60 4.42 -28.93
N ILE A 193 15.59 5.29 -29.07
CA ILE A 193 15.69 6.54 -28.32
C ILE A 193 15.40 7.67 -29.30
N VAL A 194 14.50 8.55 -28.92
CA VAL A 194 14.11 9.70 -29.73
C VAL A 194 14.43 10.97 -28.96
N THR A 195 15.04 11.94 -29.63
CA THR A 195 15.36 13.25 -29.03
C THR A 195 14.60 14.33 -29.80
N ASN A 196 13.84 15.13 -29.05
CA ASN A 196 13.24 16.39 -29.50
C ASN A 196 14.19 17.57 -29.29
#